data_AF-A0A9P8F2R7-F1
#
_entry.id   AF-A0A9P8F2R7-F1
#
_cell.length_a   1.000
_cell.length_b   1.000
_cell.length_c   1.000
_cell.angle_alpha   90.00
_cell.angle_beta   90.00
_cell.angle_gamma   90.00
#
_symmetry.space_group_name_H-M   'P 1'
#
loop_
_entity.id
_entity.type
_entity.pdbx_description
1 polymer ?
#
loop_
_entity_poly.entity_id
_entity_poly.type
_entity_poly.pdbx_seq_one_letter_code
_entity_poly.pdbx_strand_id
1 'polypeptide(L)'
;MTRYTNRSTGTLASNATRKTSKNRRREERKRARGKKGSVYEEEYIVNSIGRLIERSNSVSEEVTRLVEGLMRRAMRERAVAVENAMAEIVELCKTCIPEVFQVKPTQPPNVESGEANGDDEAGRPTAGGQAVFFDAMEANQTKREPPVVKAFSRLSLLG
;
A
#
# COMPACT_ATOMS: atom_id res chain seq x y z
N MET A 1 -42.05 -38.65 -15.60
CA MET A 1 -42.15 -38.13 -14.21
C MET A 1 -40.97 -37.19 -13.96
N THR A 2 -41.16 -35.87 -14.09
CA THR A 2 -40.14 -34.86 -13.81
C THR A 2 -40.21 -34.48 -12.33
N ARG A 3 -39.13 -34.72 -11.58
CA ARG A 3 -39.03 -34.29 -10.17
C ARG A 3 -38.93 -32.77 -10.12
N TYR A 4 -40.01 -32.13 -9.69
CA TYR A 4 -40.03 -30.75 -9.24
C TYR A 4 -39.32 -30.70 -7.87
N THR A 5 -38.14 -30.08 -7.79
CA THR A 5 -37.55 -29.78 -6.48
C THR A 5 -38.31 -28.60 -5.90
N ASN A 6 -39.09 -28.89 -4.87
CA ASN A 6 -39.86 -27.93 -4.12
C ASN A 6 -38.90 -26.86 -3.60
N ARG A 7 -39.13 -25.63 -4.05
CA ARG A 7 -38.37 -24.44 -3.68
C ARG A 7 -38.40 -24.31 -2.16
N SER A 8 -37.25 -24.46 -1.53
CA SER A 8 -37.08 -24.23 -0.10
C SER A 8 -37.53 -22.81 0.25
N THR A 9 -38.60 -22.72 1.04
CA THR A 9 -39.15 -21.52 1.66
C THR A 9 -38.24 -21.04 2.80
N GLY A 10 -37.01 -20.65 2.47
CA GLY A 10 -36.03 -20.30 3.52
C GLY A 10 -34.71 -19.76 3.00
N THR A 11 -34.73 -18.77 2.11
CA THR A 11 -33.50 -18.03 1.76
C THR A 11 -33.82 -16.60 1.27
N LEU A 12 -34.72 -15.89 1.96
CA LEU A 12 -35.06 -14.50 1.60
C LEU A 12 -33.98 -13.47 2.02
N ALA A 13 -32.97 -13.87 2.80
CA ALA A 13 -32.02 -12.92 3.41
C ALA A 13 -30.52 -13.27 3.26
N SER A 14 -30.16 -14.43 2.69
CA SER A 14 -28.77 -14.91 2.73
C SER A 14 -27.83 -14.26 1.71
N ASN A 15 -28.36 -13.49 0.75
CA ASN A 15 -27.57 -12.72 -0.21
C ASN A 15 -27.13 -11.35 0.35
N ALA A 16 -27.59 -10.96 1.55
CA ALA A 16 -27.33 -9.64 2.12
C ALA A 16 -26.15 -9.63 3.14
N THR A 17 -25.70 -10.79 3.63
CA THR A 17 -24.71 -10.85 4.71
C THR A 17 -23.27 -10.77 4.18
N ARG A 18 -22.63 -9.62 4.39
CA ARG A 18 -21.20 -9.38 4.09
C ARG A 18 -20.22 -10.22 4.92
N LYS A 19 -20.68 -10.76 6.06
CA LYS A 19 -19.88 -11.61 6.97
C LYS A 19 -19.55 -12.99 6.41
N THR A 20 -19.95 -13.31 5.18
CA THR A 20 -19.63 -14.61 4.56
C THR A 20 -18.22 -14.60 3.95
N SER A 21 -17.51 -15.72 4.09
CA SER A 21 -16.17 -15.93 3.52
C SER A 21 -16.10 -15.64 2.02
N LYS A 22 -17.16 -15.96 1.26
CA LYS A 22 -17.23 -15.71 -0.19
C LYS A 22 -17.26 -14.22 -0.51
N ASN A 23 -17.97 -13.40 0.28
CA ASN A 23 -18.02 -11.96 0.03
C ASN A 23 -16.70 -11.28 0.42
N ARG A 24 -16.12 -11.66 1.57
CA ARG A 24 -14.79 -11.19 2.01
C ARG A 24 -13.72 -11.43 0.94
N ARG A 25 -13.65 -12.63 0.36
CA ARG A 25 -12.72 -12.94 -0.76
C ARG A 25 -12.96 -12.09 -2.01
N ARG A 26 -14.22 -11.71 -2.30
CA ARG A 26 -14.54 -10.84 -3.45
C ARG A 26 -14.09 -9.40 -3.19
N GLU A 27 -14.29 -8.91 -1.97
CA GLU A 27 -13.84 -7.57 -1.56
C GLU A 27 -12.32 -7.48 -1.52
N GLU A 28 -11.63 -8.49 -0.98
CA GLU A 28 -10.15 -8.57 -1.00
C GLU A 28 -9.59 -8.57 -2.44
N ARG A 29 -10.25 -9.26 -3.38
CA ARG A 29 -9.88 -9.18 -4.80
C ARG A 29 -10.10 -7.79 -5.40
N LYS A 30 -11.16 -7.07 -4.99
CA LYS A 30 -11.41 -5.68 -5.44
C LYS A 30 -10.34 -4.74 -4.88
N ARG A 31 -9.96 -4.92 -3.60
CA ARG A 31 -8.88 -4.20 -2.94
C ARG A 31 -7.55 -4.43 -3.66
N ALA A 32 -7.22 -5.67 -3.98
CA ALA A 32 -6.00 -6.02 -4.72
C ALA A 32 -5.99 -5.54 -6.18
N ARG A 33 -7.16 -5.35 -6.81
CA ARG A 33 -7.27 -4.93 -8.21
C ARG A 33 -6.90 -3.46 -8.44
N GLY A 34 -7.01 -2.60 -7.43
CA GLY A 34 -6.62 -1.18 -7.55
C GLY A 34 -7.35 -0.41 -8.66
N LYS A 35 -8.63 -0.71 -8.91
CA LYS A 35 -9.40 -0.01 -9.97
C LYS A 35 -9.59 1.46 -9.59
N LYS A 36 -9.25 2.39 -10.47
CA LYS A 36 -9.53 3.83 -10.33
C LYS A 36 -11.03 4.09 -10.07
N GLY A 37 -11.34 5.01 -9.16
CA GLY A 37 -12.69 5.32 -8.67
C GLY A 37 -13.26 4.28 -7.69
N SER A 38 -12.44 3.33 -7.22
CA SER A 38 -12.80 2.38 -6.17
C SER A 38 -12.59 3.01 -4.80
N VAL A 39 -13.40 2.59 -3.83
CA VAL A 39 -13.17 2.90 -2.40
C VAL A 39 -11.76 2.51 -1.93
N TYR A 40 -11.17 1.48 -2.54
CA TYR A 40 -9.83 0.97 -2.21
C TYR A 40 -8.68 1.62 -3.00
N GLU A 41 -8.94 2.61 -3.84
CA GLU A 41 -7.91 3.21 -4.71
C GLU A 41 -6.75 3.80 -3.91
N GLU A 42 -7.06 4.63 -2.90
CA GLU A 42 -6.04 5.29 -2.08
C GLU A 42 -5.15 4.29 -1.34
N GLU A 43 -5.77 3.30 -0.67
CA GLU A 43 -5.07 2.20 0.00
C GLU A 43 -4.14 1.47 -0.97
N TYR A 44 -4.63 1.21 -2.19
CA TYR A 44 -3.84 0.54 -3.22
C TYR A 44 -2.63 1.37 -3.67
N ILE A 45 -2.81 2.68 -3.90
CA ILE A 45 -1.74 3.57 -4.35
C ILE A 45 -0.63 3.63 -3.30
N VAL A 46 -0.97 3.83 -2.03
CA VAL A 46 0.02 3.88 -0.94
C VAL A 46 0.77 2.55 -0.81
N ASN A 47 0.05 1.42 -0.84
CA ASN A 47 0.67 0.09 -0.83
C ASN A 47 1.53 -0.19 -2.07
N SER A 48 1.18 0.40 -3.21
CA SER A 48 1.99 0.30 -4.42
C SER A 48 3.29 1.08 -4.29
N ILE A 49 3.26 2.27 -3.68
CA ILE A 49 4.46 3.07 -3.39
C ILE A 49 5.40 2.31 -2.46
N GLY A 50 4.89 1.69 -1.39
CA GLY A 50 5.69 0.84 -0.49
C GLY A 50 6.39 -0.30 -1.23
N ARG A 51 5.66 -1.03 -2.07
CA ARG A 51 6.22 -2.11 -2.91
C ARG A 51 7.26 -1.62 -3.93
N LEU A 52 7.11 -0.40 -4.45
CA LEU A 52 8.10 0.20 -5.34
C LEU A 52 9.39 0.56 -4.60
N ILE A 53 9.29 1.04 -3.35
CA ILE A 53 10.45 1.33 -2.50
C ILE A 53 11.20 0.05 -2.15
N GLU A 54 10.49 -1.03 -1.78
CA GLU A 54 11.10 -2.34 -1.55
C GLU A 54 11.84 -2.87 -2.79
N ARG A 55 11.24 -2.70 -3.98
CA ARG A 55 11.89 -3.06 -5.25
C ARG A 55 13.11 -2.19 -5.55
N SER A 56 13.04 -0.89 -5.28
CA SER A 56 14.20 0.00 -5.42
C SER A 56 15.36 -0.48 -4.55
N ASN A 57 15.08 -0.90 -3.32
CA ASN A 57 16.07 -1.48 -2.41
C ASN A 57 16.72 -2.75 -2.99
N SER A 58 15.97 -3.65 -3.62
CA SER A 58 16.55 -4.86 -4.23
C SER A 58 17.36 -4.54 -5.50
N VAL A 59 16.87 -3.62 -6.34
CA VAL A 59 17.53 -3.22 -7.59
C VAL A 59 18.83 -2.44 -7.33
N SER A 60 18.95 -1.76 -6.19
CA SER A 60 20.15 -0.99 -5.84
C SER A 60 21.45 -1.81 -5.94
N GLU A 61 21.44 -3.06 -5.48
CA GLU A 61 22.60 -3.96 -5.50
C GLU A 61 22.94 -4.40 -6.93
N GLU A 62 21.93 -4.63 -7.77
CA GLU A 62 22.10 -4.97 -9.18
C GLU A 62 22.68 -3.80 -9.98
N VAL A 63 22.22 -2.58 -9.67
CA VAL A 63 22.74 -1.34 -10.26
C VAL A 63 24.23 -1.16 -9.93
N THR A 64 24.65 -1.38 -8.69
CA THR A 64 26.07 -1.30 -8.32
C THR A 64 26.92 -2.25 -9.16
N ARG A 65 26.49 -3.51 -9.33
CA ARG A 65 27.21 -4.50 -10.17
C ARG A 65 27.24 -4.09 -11.64
N LEU A 66 26.15 -3.51 -12.15
CA LEU A 66 26.07 -3.00 -13.52
C LEU A 66 27.05 -1.84 -13.73
N VAL A 67 27.08 -0.87 -12.81
CA VAL A 67 28.00 0.28 -12.85
C VAL A 67 29.45 -0.18 -12.84
N GLU A 68 29.81 -1.13 -11.99
CA GLU A 68 31.14 -1.75 -12.01
C GLU A 68 31.45 -2.41 -13.37
N GLY A 69 30.51 -3.16 -13.92
CA GLY A 69 30.66 -3.82 -15.22
C GLY A 69 30.87 -2.81 -16.36
N LEU A 70 30.12 -1.72 -16.36
CA LEU A 70 30.26 -0.63 -17.34
C LEU A 70 31.64 0.04 -17.22
N MET A 71 32.11 0.27 -16.00
CA MET A 71 33.44 0.84 -15.75
C MET A 71 34.56 -0.07 -16.26
N ARG A 72 34.47 -1.38 -16.01
CA ARG A 72 35.45 -2.37 -16.53
C ARG A 72 35.48 -2.45 -18.06
N ARG A 73 34.42 -2.01 -18.74
CA ARG A 73 34.30 -1.98 -20.20
C ARG A 73 34.54 -0.59 -20.80
N ALA A 74 35.11 0.34 -20.03
CA ALA A 74 35.36 1.73 -20.43
C ALA A 74 34.11 2.52 -20.87
N MET A 75 32.92 2.11 -20.41
CA MET A 75 31.65 2.79 -20.69
C MET A 75 31.30 3.81 -19.59
N ARG A 76 32.18 4.78 -19.34
CA ARG A 76 32.07 5.71 -18.20
C ARG A 76 30.79 6.54 -18.23
N GLU A 77 30.44 7.13 -19.37
CA GLU A 77 29.24 7.99 -19.48
C GLU A 77 27.95 7.23 -19.13
N ARG A 78 27.86 5.96 -19.57
CA ARG A 78 26.71 5.10 -19.25
C ARG A 78 26.67 4.74 -17.78
N ALA A 79 27.83 4.48 -17.17
CA ALA A 79 27.94 4.19 -15.74
C ALA A 79 27.45 5.37 -14.91
N VAL A 80 27.89 6.59 -15.24
CA VAL A 80 27.44 7.84 -14.60
C VAL A 80 25.94 8.05 -14.77
N ALA A 81 25.40 7.87 -15.98
CA ALA A 81 23.97 8.05 -16.23
C ALA A 81 23.10 7.11 -15.40
N VAL A 82 23.48 5.83 -15.30
CA VAL A 82 22.75 4.83 -14.50
C VAL A 82 22.85 5.14 -13.01
N GLU A 83 24.05 5.52 -12.54
CA GLU A 83 24.27 5.88 -11.13
C GLU A 83 23.47 7.11 -10.71
N ASN A 84 23.45 8.15 -11.54
CA ASN A 84 22.66 9.37 -11.29
C ASN A 84 21.18 9.08 -11.27
N ALA A 85 20.67 8.32 -12.25
CA ALA A 85 19.25 7.93 -12.29
C ALA A 85 18.84 7.15 -11.02
N MET A 86 19.70 6.26 -10.52
CA MET A 86 19.44 5.54 -9.28
C MET A 86 19.47 6.47 -8.06
N ALA A 87 20.43 7.40 -8.00
CA ALA A 87 20.50 8.38 -6.93
C ALA A 87 19.26 9.29 -6.88
N GLU A 88 18.79 9.77 -8.03
CA GLU A 88 17.57 10.56 -8.17
C GLU A 88 16.33 9.79 -7.66
N ILE A 89 16.19 8.51 -8.02
CA ILE A 89 15.09 7.67 -7.52
C ILE A 89 15.11 7.57 -6.00
N VAL A 90 16.29 7.35 -5.41
CA VAL A 90 16.44 7.24 -3.95
C VAL A 90 16.10 8.56 -3.25
N GLU A 91 16.51 9.69 -3.81
CA GLU A 91 16.15 11.02 -3.30
C GLU A 91 14.65 11.27 -3.38
N LEU A 92 14.02 10.99 -4.53
CA LEU A 92 12.57 11.10 -4.71
C LEU A 92 11.80 10.22 -3.71
N CYS A 93 12.25 8.98 -3.48
CA CYS A 93 11.64 8.13 -2.47
C CYS A 93 11.74 8.75 -1.07
N LYS A 94 12.87 9.34 -0.70
CA LYS A 94 13.06 10.00 0.61
C LYS A 94 12.14 11.21 0.77
N THR A 95 11.94 12.01 -0.27
CA THR A 95 11.07 13.20 -0.21
C THR A 95 9.59 12.83 -0.19
N CYS A 96 9.18 11.78 -0.90
CA CYS A 96 7.76 11.39 -0.97
C CYS A 96 7.26 10.66 0.28
N ILE A 97 8.11 9.96 1.03
CA ILE A 97 7.69 9.21 2.23
C ILE A 97 6.99 10.07 3.29
N PRO A 98 7.54 11.21 3.74
CA PRO A 98 6.89 12.02 4.77
C PRO A 98 5.51 12.53 4.31
N GLU A 99 5.37 12.86 3.03
CA GLU A 99 4.11 13.34 2.45
C GLU A 99 3.04 12.23 2.38
N VAL A 100 3.42 11.04 1.91
CA VAL A 100 2.48 9.93 1.64
C VAL A 100 2.12 9.18 2.92
N PHE A 101 3.07 8.97 3.82
CA PHE A 101 2.88 8.19 5.04
C PHE A 101 2.55 9.05 6.26
N GLN A 102 2.43 10.37 6.10
CA GLN A 102 2.07 11.33 7.15
C GLN A 102 2.91 11.11 8.43
N VAL A 103 4.21 10.85 8.25
CA VAL A 103 5.15 10.60 9.35
C VAL A 103 5.27 11.90 10.14
N LYS A 104 4.45 12.08 11.19
CA LYS A 104 4.65 13.17 12.15
C LYS A 104 6.00 12.94 12.84
N PRO A 105 6.87 13.96 12.96
CA PRO A 105 8.10 13.82 13.72
C PRO A 105 7.77 13.40 15.14
N THR A 106 8.47 12.37 15.63
CA THR A 106 8.27 11.76 16.95
C THR A 106 8.40 12.82 18.05
N GLN A 107 7.27 13.32 18.55
CA GLN A 107 7.24 13.93 19.87
C GLN A 107 7.32 12.80 20.92
N PRO A 108 7.99 13.02 22.06
CA PRO A 108 8.03 12.02 23.14
C PRO A 108 6.62 11.65 23.59
N PRO A 109 6.42 10.44 24.14
CA PRO A 109 5.09 9.90 24.40
C PRO A 109 4.40 10.77 25.45
N ASN A 110 3.41 11.57 25.03
CA ASN A 110 2.44 12.09 25.99
C ASN A 110 1.55 10.92 26.37
N VAL A 111 1.78 10.38 27.57
CA VAL A 111 0.92 9.42 28.25
C VAL A 111 -0.32 10.17 28.74
N GLU A 112 -1.20 10.51 27.81
CA GLU A 112 -2.56 11.03 27.97
C GLU A 112 -3.09 11.12 26.52
N SER A 113 -3.87 10.20 25.99
CA SER A 113 -5.16 9.76 26.52
C SER A 113 -5.53 8.42 25.89
N GLY A 114 -5.74 7.42 26.75
CA GLY A 114 -6.66 6.34 26.43
C GLY A 114 -8.06 6.86 26.66
N GLU A 115 -8.69 7.42 25.64
CA GLU A 115 -10.14 7.57 25.60
C GLU A 115 -10.64 6.72 24.45
N ALA A 116 -11.06 5.52 24.81
CA ALA A 116 -12.02 4.79 24.02
C ALA A 116 -13.28 5.66 23.99
N ASN A 117 -13.48 6.40 22.90
CA ASN A 117 -14.80 6.93 22.57
C ASN A 117 -15.70 5.74 22.21
N GLY A 118 -16.25 5.13 23.25
CA GLY A 118 -17.58 4.56 23.19
C GLY A 118 -18.56 5.70 22.92
N ASP A 119 -19.65 5.35 22.24
CA ASP A 119 -20.81 6.19 21.94
C ASP A 119 -20.72 7.04 20.65
N ASP A 120 -20.67 6.35 19.51
CA ASP A 120 -21.33 6.83 18.28
C ASP A 120 -21.79 5.64 17.39
N GLU A 121 -22.47 4.66 18.00
CA GLU A 121 -23.10 3.53 17.28
C GLU A 121 -24.44 3.92 16.61
N ALA A 122 -24.80 5.20 16.61
CA ALA A 122 -26.06 5.69 16.06
C ALA A 122 -25.99 6.11 14.57
N GLY A 123 -24.79 6.26 14.00
CA GLY A 123 -24.59 6.78 12.63
C GLY A 123 -23.78 5.90 11.69
N ARG A 124 -23.15 4.81 12.17
CA ARG A 124 -22.30 3.95 11.34
C ARG A 124 -23.15 3.08 10.42
N PRO A 125 -23.07 3.23 9.09
CA PRO A 125 -23.78 2.34 8.18
C PRO A 125 -23.23 0.93 8.36
N THR A 126 -24.09 -0.04 8.71
CA THR A 126 -23.70 -1.44 8.92
C THR A 126 -23.75 -2.25 7.61
N ALA A 127 -24.39 -1.71 6.57
CA ALA A 127 -24.67 -2.36 5.30
C ALA A 127 -24.28 -1.48 4.08
N GLY A 128 -24.08 -2.12 2.93
CA GLY A 128 -23.88 -1.44 1.65
C GLY A 128 -22.52 -0.75 1.44
N GLY A 129 -22.43 0.02 0.35
CA GLY A 129 -21.21 0.71 -0.07
C GLY A 129 -20.73 1.77 0.92
N GLN A 130 -21.65 2.40 1.66
CA GLN A 130 -21.31 3.39 2.68
C GLN A 130 -20.47 2.78 3.81
N ALA A 131 -20.80 1.58 4.32
CA ALA A 131 -19.93 0.97 5.34
C ALA A 131 -18.53 0.63 4.82
N VAL A 132 -18.41 0.20 3.54
CA VAL A 132 -17.09 -0.09 2.95
C VAL A 132 -16.23 1.18 2.94
N PHE A 133 -16.87 2.31 2.64
CA PHE A 133 -16.22 3.61 2.66
C PHE A 133 -15.79 4.03 4.07
N PHE A 134 -16.65 3.85 5.08
CA PHE A 134 -16.26 4.09 6.48
C PHE A 134 -15.12 3.19 6.94
N ASP A 135 -15.19 1.88 6.65
CA ASP A 135 -14.12 0.93 6.99
C ASP A 135 -12.79 1.28 6.30
N ALA A 136 -12.84 1.72 5.04
CA ALA A 136 -11.67 2.15 4.30
C ALA A 136 -11.09 3.47 4.83
N MET A 137 -11.94 4.42 5.25
CA MET A 137 -11.50 5.64 5.92
C MET A 137 -10.79 5.34 7.25
N GLU A 138 -11.36 4.48 8.09
CA GLU A 138 -10.72 4.08 9.35
C GLU A 138 -9.37 3.38 9.09
N ALA A 139 -9.30 2.48 8.12
CA ALA A 139 -8.06 1.81 7.72
C ALA A 139 -7.02 2.75 7.09
N ASN A 140 -7.45 3.88 6.50
CA ASN A 140 -6.54 4.95 6.05
C ASN A 140 -6.03 5.78 7.24
N GLN A 141 -6.81 5.92 8.31
CA GLN A 141 -6.43 6.68 9.51
C GLN A 141 -5.48 5.90 10.44
N THR A 142 -5.52 4.57 10.42
CA THR A 142 -4.53 3.75 11.14
C THR A 142 -3.13 4.01 10.57
N LYS A 143 -2.21 4.45 11.45
CA LYS A 143 -0.83 4.79 11.10
C LYS A 143 -0.16 3.65 10.33
N ARG A 144 0.28 3.92 9.11
CA ARG A 144 1.05 2.98 8.28
C ARG A 144 2.52 3.15 8.60
N GLU A 145 3.22 2.03 8.83
CA GLU A 145 4.66 2.06 9.02
C GLU A 145 5.34 2.50 7.71
N PRO A 146 6.17 3.55 7.73
CA PRO A 146 6.85 4.02 6.54
C PRO A 146 7.89 2.98 6.08
N PRO A 147 7.95 2.66 4.78
CA PRO A 147 8.94 1.73 4.25
C PRO A 147 10.35 2.32 4.37
N VAL A 148 11.32 1.47 4.71
CA VAL A 148 12.73 1.88 4.84
C VAL A 148 13.36 2.05 3.48
N VAL A 149 13.98 3.21 3.22
CA VAL A 149 14.79 3.46 2.02
C VAL A 149 16.25 3.20 2.37
N LYS A 150 16.87 2.20 1.73
CA LYS A 150 18.31 1.95 1.87
C LYS A 150 19.09 3.08 1.21
N ALA A 151 20.20 3.49 1.82
CA ALA A 151 21.12 4.42 1.19
C ALA A 151 21.79 3.75 -0.01
N PHE A 152 21.92 4.48 -1.12
CA PHE A 152 22.67 4.04 -2.29
C PHE A 152 24.09 4.63 -2.25
N SER A 153 25.09 3.75 -2.19
CA SER A 153 26.50 4.15 -2.20
C SER A 153 26.96 4.35 -3.65
N ARG A 154 27.36 5.58 -3.99
CA ARG A 154 28.01 5.86 -5.27
C ARG A 154 29.39 5.22 -5.33
N LEU A 155 29.80 4.82 -6.53
CA LEU A 155 31.13 4.33 -6.82
C LEU A 155 32.11 5.50 -6.74
N SER A 156 33.05 5.45 -5.80
CA SER A 156 34.02 6.54 -5.57
C SER A 156 34.88 6.90 -6.79
N LEU A 157 34.99 5.98 -7.77
CA LEU A 157 35.72 6.19 -9.03
C LEU A 157 34.97 7.07 -10.04
N LEU A 158 33.68 7.32 -9.82
CA LEU A 158 32.84 8.14 -10.70
C LEU A 158 32.77 9.61 -10.26
N GLY A 159 33.08 9.92 -9.00
CA GLY A 159 33.06 11.27 -8.44
C GLY A 159 31.77 11.55 -7.69
#